data_AF-A0A1Y5I2A4-F1
#
_entry.id   AF-A0A1Y5I2A4-F1
#
_cell.length_a   1.000
_cell.length_b   1.000
_cell.length_c   1.000
_cell.angle_alpha   90.00
_cell.angle_beta   90.00
_cell.angle_gamma   90.00
#
_symmetry.space_group_name_H-M   'P 1'
#
loop_
_entity.id
_entity.type
_entity.pdbx_description
1 polymer ?
#
loop_
_entity_poly.entity_id
_entity_poly.type
_entity_poly.pdbx_seq_one_letter_code
_entity_poly.pdbx_strand_id
1 'polypeptide(L)'
;MRILKTLAPKWAFGAFAAILRLFPDWFKARHAAAVTPVLMGWLVGDAEVNDGGEGVTYEDGEKAPTSAWAALDPNGERAPAGYKQGVLLKRCRVLEETGCAAVCANVCKHPTQKFFTEDIGLAMTMTPNYETYECQFTYGAKPKEVGEDEAFKTPCFRQCTASTTMKEAQCGNCLDPDEAPESGT
;
A
#
# COMPACT_ATOMS: atom_id res chain seq x y z
N MET A 1 -5.58 3.69 16.18
CA MET A 1 -5.46 5.11 15.74
C MET A 1 -5.99 6.17 16.72
N ARG A 2 -6.50 5.84 17.92
CA ARG A 2 -6.86 6.89 18.92
C ARG A 2 -5.65 7.71 19.38
N ILE A 3 -4.48 7.09 19.52
CA ILE A 3 -3.26 7.71 20.05
C ILE A 3 -2.71 8.81 19.11
N LEU A 4 -2.58 8.53 17.80
CA LEU A 4 -2.17 9.54 16.79
C LEU A 4 -3.11 10.76 16.76
N LYS A 5 -4.42 10.56 16.95
CA LYS A 5 -5.43 11.64 17.04
C LYS A 5 -5.34 12.47 18.33
N THR A 6 -4.50 12.06 19.29
CA THR A 6 -4.27 12.78 20.55
C THR A 6 -3.03 13.66 20.49
N LEU A 7 -2.08 13.34 19.61
CA LEU A 7 -0.79 14.05 19.49
C LEU A 7 -0.85 15.22 18.51
N ALA A 8 -1.72 15.15 17.50
CA ALA A 8 -1.93 16.24 16.56
C ALA A 8 -3.28 16.96 16.85
N PRO A 9 -3.32 18.30 16.74
CA PRO A 9 -4.57 19.04 16.89
C PRO A 9 -5.62 18.50 15.92
N LYS A 10 -6.83 18.20 16.38
CA LYS A 10 -7.91 17.61 15.55
C LYS A 10 -8.25 18.43 14.30
N TRP A 11 -8.02 19.75 14.33
CA TRP A 11 -8.21 20.62 13.18
C TRP A 11 -7.14 20.44 12.10
N ALA A 12 -5.94 19.98 12.45
CA ALA A 12 -4.81 19.90 11.54
C ALA A 12 -5.05 18.88 10.42
N PHE A 13 -5.58 17.69 10.74
CA PHE A 13 -5.95 16.69 9.74
C PHE A 13 -7.13 17.16 8.86
N GLY A 14 -8.12 17.82 9.45
CA GLY A 14 -9.25 18.40 8.70
C GLY A 14 -8.81 19.51 7.74
N ALA A 15 -7.92 20.40 8.18
CA ALA A 15 -7.35 21.46 7.36
C ALA A 15 -6.47 20.90 6.24
N PHE A 16 -5.65 19.88 6.52
CA PHE A 16 -4.84 19.21 5.51
C PHE A 16 -5.70 18.50 4.45
N ALA A 17 -6.73 17.76 4.87
CA ALA A 17 -7.68 17.16 3.94
C ALA A 17 -8.43 18.21 3.10
N ALA A 18 -8.78 19.36 3.69
CA ALA A 18 -9.40 20.46 2.95
C ALA A 18 -8.45 21.07 1.89
N ILE A 19 -7.17 21.22 2.22
CA ILE A 19 -6.13 21.67 1.26
C ILE A 19 -5.95 20.64 0.15
N LEU A 20 -5.86 19.35 0.49
CA LEU A 20 -5.70 18.29 -0.52
C LEU A 20 -6.87 18.24 -1.50
N ARG A 21 -8.11 18.53 -1.06
CA ARG A 21 -9.27 18.61 -1.97
C ARG A 21 -9.15 19.69 -3.05
N LEU A 22 -8.24 20.66 -2.92
CA LEU A 22 -7.98 21.66 -3.94
C LEU A 22 -7.16 21.11 -5.13
N PHE A 23 -6.53 19.95 -4.96
CA PHE A 23 -5.66 19.35 -5.98
C PHE A 23 -6.33 18.16 -6.68
N PRO A 24 -6.07 17.98 -7.99
CA PRO A 24 -6.54 16.80 -8.74
C PRO A 24 -6.04 15.47 -8.15
N ASP A 25 -6.81 14.38 -8.32
CA ASP A 25 -6.48 13.07 -7.76
C ASP A 25 -5.15 12.50 -8.28
N TRP A 26 -4.92 12.56 -9.60
CA TRP A 26 -3.65 12.15 -10.22
C TRP A 26 -2.45 12.89 -9.63
N PHE A 27 -2.62 14.18 -9.28
CA PHE A 27 -1.55 14.99 -8.72
C PHE A 27 -1.22 14.56 -7.30
N LYS A 28 -2.26 14.36 -6.46
CA LYS A 28 -2.10 13.86 -5.09
C LYS A 28 -1.44 12.49 -5.06
N ALA A 29 -1.90 11.57 -5.91
CA ALA A 29 -1.39 10.21 -5.97
C ALA A 29 0.09 10.16 -6.39
N ARG A 30 0.48 10.92 -7.42
CA ARG A 30 1.89 10.98 -7.86
C ARG A 30 2.82 11.62 -6.84
N HIS A 31 2.37 12.68 -6.16
CA HIS A 31 3.16 13.30 -5.11
C HIS A 31 3.32 12.36 -3.90
N ALA A 32 2.25 11.67 -3.51
CA ALA A 32 2.32 10.66 -2.46
C ALA A 32 3.30 9.54 -2.84
N ALA A 33 3.23 9.01 -4.06
CA ALA A 33 4.16 8.00 -4.56
C ALA A 33 5.61 8.50 -4.52
N ALA A 34 5.88 9.69 -5.03
CA ALA A 34 7.23 10.27 -5.07
C ALA A 34 7.84 10.54 -3.68
N VAL A 35 7.02 10.92 -2.69
CA VAL A 35 7.49 11.23 -1.34
C VAL A 35 7.63 9.97 -0.47
N THR A 36 6.92 8.90 -0.79
CA THR A 36 6.88 7.67 0.03
C THR A 36 8.27 7.06 0.25
N PRO A 37 9.14 6.86 -0.75
CA PRO A 37 10.48 6.31 -0.51
C PRO A 37 11.30 7.12 0.49
N VAL A 38 11.19 8.45 0.43
CA VAL A 38 11.93 9.37 1.31
C VAL A 38 11.36 9.36 2.72
N LEU A 39 10.04 9.36 2.87
CA LEU A 39 9.35 9.48 4.15
C LEU A 39 9.22 8.14 4.89
N MET A 40 8.92 7.07 4.15
CA MET A 40 8.58 5.76 4.70
C MET A 40 9.68 4.71 4.48
N GLY A 41 10.70 4.95 3.65
CA GLY A 41 11.75 3.96 3.37
C GLY A 41 12.46 3.46 4.64
N TRP A 42 12.64 4.31 5.66
CA TRP A 42 13.19 3.90 6.96
C TRP A 42 12.34 2.84 7.69
N LEU A 43 11.01 2.90 7.50
CA LEU A 43 10.03 2.05 8.18
C LEU A 43 9.80 0.75 7.42
N VAL A 44 9.60 0.84 6.11
CA VAL A 44 9.11 -0.30 5.30
C VAL A 44 10.19 -0.98 4.47
N GLY A 45 11.37 -0.35 4.29
CA GLY A 45 12.48 -0.88 3.50
C GLY A 45 12.74 -0.11 2.21
N ASP A 46 13.58 -0.69 1.35
CA ASP A 46 13.96 -0.09 0.07
C ASP A 46 12.76 -0.01 -0.88
N ALA A 47 12.48 1.18 -1.40
CA ALA A 47 11.26 1.52 -2.11
C ALA A 47 11.56 2.30 -3.38
N GLU A 48 10.98 1.87 -4.49
CA GLU A 48 11.18 2.46 -5.81
C GLU A 48 9.85 2.91 -6.39
N VAL A 49 9.82 4.10 -6.99
CA VAL A 49 8.61 4.64 -7.63
C VAL A 49 8.43 3.97 -8.99
N ASN A 50 7.26 3.39 -9.22
CA ASN A 50 6.89 2.76 -10.47
C ASN A 50 5.48 3.19 -10.92
N ASP A 51 5.01 2.60 -12.01
CA ASP A 51 3.60 2.71 -12.37
C ASP A 51 2.77 1.82 -11.43
N GLY A 52 1.50 2.16 -11.25
CA GLY A 52 0.62 1.50 -10.30
C GLY A 52 0.41 0.02 -10.61
N GLY A 53 0.13 -0.76 -9.56
CA GLY A 53 -0.07 -2.20 -9.68
C GLY A 53 -1.27 -2.60 -10.55
N GLU A 54 -1.24 -3.82 -11.08
CA GLU A 54 -2.31 -4.40 -11.87
C GLU A 54 -3.49 -4.86 -11.00
N GLY A 55 -4.67 -5.06 -11.60
CA GLY A 55 -5.85 -5.62 -10.91
C GLY A 55 -6.46 -4.71 -9.84
N VAL A 56 -6.18 -3.40 -9.90
CA VAL A 56 -6.74 -2.37 -9.02
C VAL A 56 -7.57 -1.36 -9.83
N THR A 57 -8.57 -0.78 -9.18
CA THR A 57 -9.42 0.26 -9.77
C THR A 57 -8.91 1.64 -9.37
N TYR A 58 -8.46 2.41 -10.35
CA TYR A 58 -8.02 3.79 -10.16
C TYR A 58 -9.21 4.74 -10.06
N GLU A 59 -9.10 5.73 -9.18
CA GLU A 59 -10.06 6.81 -9.03
C GLU A 59 -9.82 7.93 -10.05
N ASP A 60 -8.61 8.01 -10.60
CA ASP A 60 -8.30 8.90 -11.70
C ASP A 60 -8.97 8.37 -12.97
N GLY A 61 -9.57 9.27 -13.76
CA GLY A 61 -10.13 8.90 -15.06
C GLY A 61 -9.10 8.22 -15.97
N GLU A 62 -9.56 7.61 -17.07
CA GLU A 62 -8.75 6.73 -17.95
C GLU A 62 -7.38 7.31 -18.36
N LYS A 63 -7.28 8.64 -18.52
CA LYS A 63 -6.02 9.34 -18.83
C LYS A 63 -5.88 10.62 -18.01
N ALA A 64 -4.70 10.82 -17.46
CA ALA A 64 -4.33 12.00 -16.68
C ALA A 64 -3.13 12.73 -17.33
N PRO A 65 -3.03 14.07 -17.23
CA PRO A 65 -1.89 14.82 -17.76
C PRO A 65 -0.59 14.34 -17.12
N THR A 66 0.53 14.32 -17.85
CA THR A 66 1.83 13.81 -17.36
C THR A 66 2.48 14.73 -16.32
N SER A 67 2.13 16.02 -16.33
CA SER A 67 2.69 17.06 -15.46
C SER A 67 1.68 18.19 -15.22
N ALA A 68 1.99 19.07 -14.26
CA ALA A 68 1.18 20.28 -14.03
C ALA A 68 1.13 21.20 -15.25
N TRP A 69 2.22 21.28 -16.03
CA TRP A 69 2.23 22.03 -17.29
C TRP A 69 1.32 21.39 -18.34
N ALA A 70 1.41 20.07 -18.53
CA ALA A 70 0.55 19.35 -19.47
C ALA A 70 -0.94 19.43 -19.09
N ALA A 71 -1.27 19.71 -17.82
CA ALA A 71 -2.65 19.95 -17.39
C ALA A 71 -3.20 21.32 -17.84
N LEU A 72 -2.32 22.29 -18.10
CA LEU A 72 -2.68 23.66 -18.52
C LEU A 72 -2.65 23.83 -20.05
N ASP A 73 -1.97 22.95 -20.78
CA ASP A 73 -1.88 22.96 -22.23
C ASP A 73 -3.02 22.12 -22.86
N PRO A 74 -3.84 22.66 -23.78
CA PRO A 74 -4.86 21.89 -24.49
C PRO A 74 -4.30 20.71 -25.30
N ASN A 75 -3.02 20.77 -25.71
CA ASN A 75 -2.32 19.68 -26.42
C ASN A 75 -1.34 18.92 -25.50
N GLY A 76 -1.46 19.11 -24.18
CA GLY A 76 -0.58 18.47 -23.20
C GLY A 76 -0.64 16.94 -23.25
N GLU A 77 0.53 16.32 -23.10
CA GLU A 77 0.66 14.87 -23.08
C GLU A 77 -0.11 14.25 -21.89
N ARG A 78 -0.84 13.16 -22.16
CA ARG A 78 -1.61 12.42 -21.16
C ARG A 78 -1.13 10.99 -21.07
N ALA A 79 -0.92 10.54 -19.84
CA ALA A 79 -0.56 9.17 -19.52
C ALA A 79 -1.80 8.38 -19.05
N PRO A 80 -1.79 7.04 -19.18
CA PRO A 80 -2.83 6.20 -18.61
C PRO A 80 -2.88 6.32 -17.07
N ALA A 81 -4.01 5.91 -16.49
CA ALA A 81 -4.13 5.75 -15.04
C ALA A 81 -3.04 4.83 -14.48
N GLY A 82 -2.52 5.16 -13.29
CA GLY A 82 -1.41 4.45 -12.66
C GLY A 82 -0.02 5.00 -12.98
N TYR A 83 0.14 5.89 -13.97
CA TYR A 83 1.46 6.43 -14.33
C TYR A 83 2.12 7.18 -13.16
N LYS A 84 3.27 6.67 -12.69
CA LYS A 84 4.03 7.17 -11.51
C LYS A 84 3.22 7.25 -10.21
N GLN A 85 2.23 6.39 -10.06
CA GLN A 85 1.37 6.33 -8.87
C GLN A 85 1.65 5.08 -8.02
N GLY A 86 2.59 4.24 -8.44
CA GLY A 86 3.04 3.06 -7.74
C GLY A 86 4.31 3.31 -6.94
N VAL A 87 4.45 2.57 -5.84
CA VAL A 87 5.71 2.39 -5.12
C VAL A 87 5.90 0.91 -4.86
N LEU A 88 6.95 0.33 -5.43
CA LEU A 88 7.34 -1.05 -5.18
C LEU A 88 8.37 -1.10 -4.05
N LEU A 89 8.02 -1.79 -2.98
CA LEU A 89 8.99 -2.18 -1.97
C LEU A 89 9.67 -3.45 -2.45
N LYS A 90 10.98 -3.38 -2.71
CA LYS A 90 11.77 -4.55 -3.15
C LYS A 90 11.84 -5.63 -2.07
N ARG A 91 11.82 -5.19 -0.81
CA ARG A 91 11.79 -6.07 0.35
C ARG A 91 11.07 -5.39 1.50
N CYS A 92 9.84 -5.83 1.77
CA CYS A 92 8.98 -5.25 2.78
C CYS A 92 9.38 -5.78 4.16
N ARG A 93 9.94 -4.89 4.99
CA ARG A 93 10.41 -5.24 6.35
C ARG A 93 9.32 -5.88 7.21
N VAL A 94 8.07 -5.42 7.09
CA VAL A 94 6.95 -5.99 7.86
C VAL A 94 6.70 -7.44 7.47
N LEU A 95 6.67 -7.76 6.17
CA LEU A 95 6.46 -9.12 5.69
C LEU A 95 7.64 -10.02 6.05
N GLU A 96 8.85 -9.52 5.87
CA GLU A 96 10.09 -10.26 6.14
C GLU A 96 10.26 -10.57 7.63
N GLU A 97 10.15 -9.58 8.51
CA GLU A 97 10.40 -9.77 9.95
C GLU A 97 9.29 -10.58 10.63
N THR A 98 8.03 -10.34 10.25
CA THR A 98 6.90 -11.01 10.90
C THR A 98 6.63 -12.38 10.33
N GLY A 99 6.97 -12.60 9.04
CA GLY A 99 6.65 -13.84 8.33
C GLY A 99 5.19 -14.24 8.52
N CYS A 100 4.25 -13.29 8.53
CA CYS A 100 2.86 -13.59 8.87
C CYS A 100 1.87 -12.76 8.04
N ALA A 101 1.12 -13.43 7.16
CA ALA A 101 0.09 -12.81 6.34
C ALA A 101 -0.98 -12.09 7.19
N ALA A 102 -1.40 -12.69 8.31
CA ALA A 102 -2.37 -12.07 9.21
C ALA A 102 -1.85 -10.76 9.83
N VAL A 103 -0.56 -10.66 10.14
CA VAL A 103 0.04 -9.42 10.66
C VAL A 103 0.15 -8.38 9.54
N CYS A 104 0.60 -8.78 8.35
CA CYS A 104 0.62 -7.89 7.19
C CYS A 104 -0.77 -7.30 6.91
N ALA A 105 -1.80 -8.15 6.81
CA ALA A 105 -3.17 -7.75 6.50
C ALA A 105 -3.78 -6.84 7.58
N ASN A 106 -3.68 -7.24 8.86
CA ASN A 106 -4.41 -6.57 9.94
C ASN A 106 -3.66 -5.42 10.61
N VAL A 107 -2.32 -5.40 10.55
CA VAL A 107 -1.49 -4.38 11.22
C VAL A 107 -0.96 -3.36 10.22
N CYS A 108 -0.48 -3.80 9.07
CA CYS A 108 0.11 -2.90 8.07
C CYS A 108 -0.94 -2.45 7.05
N LYS A 109 -1.47 -3.39 6.25
CA LYS A 109 -2.30 -3.11 5.09
C LYS A 109 -3.62 -2.41 5.43
N HIS A 110 -4.47 -3.06 6.23
CA HIS A 110 -5.81 -2.54 6.51
C HIS A 110 -5.79 -1.19 7.25
N PRO A 111 -4.99 -1.01 8.32
CA PRO A 111 -4.94 0.28 9.00
C PRO A 111 -4.35 1.38 8.13
N THR A 112 -3.35 1.08 7.30
CA THR A 112 -2.72 2.07 6.41
C THR A 112 -3.69 2.51 5.32
N GLN A 113 -4.34 1.58 4.63
CA GLN A 113 -5.34 1.92 3.61
C GLN A 113 -6.47 2.76 4.21
N LYS A 114 -6.97 2.37 5.39
CA LYS A 114 -8.00 3.13 6.10
C LYS A 114 -7.55 4.55 6.45
N PHE A 115 -6.31 4.72 6.93
CA PHE A 115 -5.75 6.03 7.26
C PHE A 115 -5.64 6.94 6.03
N PHE A 116 -5.13 6.41 4.93
CA PHE A 116 -4.98 7.18 3.70
C PHE A 116 -6.34 7.58 3.12
N THR A 117 -7.32 6.67 3.11
CA THR A 117 -8.67 6.97 2.62
C THR A 117 -9.44 7.92 3.56
N GLU A 118 -9.49 7.65 4.86
CA GLU A 118 -10.36 8.38 5.80
C GLU A 118 -9.73 9.66 6.37
N ASP A 119 -8.45 9.61 6.77
CA ASP A 119 -7.79 10.70 7.49
C ASP A 119 -7.00 11.63 6.54
N ILE A 120 -6.38 11.10 5.47
CA ILE A 120 -5.65 11.89 4.46
C ILE A 120 -6.57 12.33 3.30
N GLY A 121 -7.51 11.48 2.88
CA GLY A 121 -8.36 11.74 1.72
C GLY A 121 -7.69 11.40 0.38
N LEU A 122 -6.83 10.39 0.37
CA LEU A 122 -6.20 9.82 -0.82
C LEU A 122 -6.33 8.30 -0.75
N ALA A 123 -7.12 7.70 -1.64
CA ALA A 123 -7.23 6.24 -1.67
C ALA A 123 -5.88 5.61 -2.04
N MET A 124 -5.58 4.47 -1.42
CA MET A 124 -4.45 3.63 -1.83
C MET A 124 -4.79 2.16 -1.65
N THR A 125 -4.20 1.33 -2.50
CA THR A 125 -4.24 -0.13 -2.40
C THR A 125 -2.83 -0.66 -2.19
N MET A 126 -2.69 -1.67 -1.34
CA MET A 126 -1.44 -2.35 -1.07
C MET A 126 -1.59 -3.81 -1.49
N THR A 127 -0.67 -4.29 -2.32
CA THR A 127 -0.67 -5.65 -2.85
C THR A 127 0.63 -6.32 -2.41
N PRO A 128 0.60 -7.11 -1.31
CA PRO A 128 1.76 -7.85 -0.85
C PRO A 128 2.01 -9.08 -1.74
N ASN A 129 3.28 -9.40 -1.98
CA ASN A 129 3.72 -10.69 -2.51
C ASN A 129 4.38 -11.48 -1.36
N TYR A 130 3.79 -12.61 -1.03
CA TYR A 130 4.22 -13.46 0.08
C TYR A 130 5.38 -14.40 -0.30
N GLU A 131 5.66 -14.58 -1.59
CA GLU A 131 6.77 -15.44 -2.04
C GLU A 131 8.06 -14.62 -2.15
N THR A 132 7.98 -13.40 -2.69
CA THR A 132 9.15 -12.54 -2.92
C THR A 132 9.41 -11.52 -1.81
N TYR A 133 8.50 -11.40 -0.84
CA TYR A 133 8.48 -10.35 0.20
C TYR A 133 8.37 -8.92 -0.36
N GLU A 134 7.98 -8.77 -1.62
CA GLU A 134 7.71 -7.47 -2.22
C GLU A 134 6.34 -6.94 -1.78
N CYS A 135 6.15 -5.62 -1.81
CA CYS A 135 4.83 -5.04 -1.58
C CYS A 135 4.62 -3.84 -2.50
N GLN A 136 3.60 -3.91 -3.33
CA GLN A 136 3.22 -2.83 -4.23
C GLN A 136 2.22 -1.90 -3.55
N PHE A 137 2.56 -0.63 -3.45
CA PHE A 137 1.65 0.42 -3.01
C PHE A 137 1.15 1.12 -4.27
N THR A 138 -0.16 1.29 -4.41
CA THR A 138 -0.77 1.99 -5.54
C THR A 138 -1.63 3.12 -5.00
N TYR A 139 -1.19 4.35 -5.20
CA TYR A 139 -1.92 5.56 -4.80
C TYR A 139 -2.97 5.95 -5.85
N GLY A 140 -4.09 6.49 -5.40
CA GLY A 140 -5.25 6.74 -6.26
C GLY A 140 -6.03 5.49 -6.62
N ALA A 141 -5.67 4.32 -6.07
CA ALA A 141 -6.43 3.09 -6.23
C ALA A 141 -7.38 2.86 -5.05
N LYS A 142 -8.62 2.46 -5.33
CA LYS A 142 -9.61 2.18 -4.31
C LYS A 142 -9.29 0.86 -3.60
N PRO A 143 -9.21 0.84 -2.25
CA PRO A 143 -8.98 -0.39 -1.51
C PRO A 143 -10.19 -1.33 -1.66
N LYS A 144 -9.92 -2.62 -1.81
CA LYS A 144 -10.94 -3.68 -1.84
C LYS A 144 -11.53 -3.90 -0.45
N GLU A 145 -12.75 -4.41 -0.37
CA GLU A 145 -13.32 -4.79 0.92
C GLU A 145 -12.58 -5.98 1.52
N VAL A 146 -12.56 -6.07 2.85
CA VAL A 146 -11.80 -7.10 3.60
C VAL A 146 -12.14 -8.52 3.16
N GLY A 147 -13.40 -8.80 2.82
CA GLY A 147 -13.84 -10.13 2.37
C GLY A 147 -13.40 -10.50 0.95
N GLU A 148 -13.15 -9.51 0.09
CA GLU A 148 -12.75 -9.70 -1.31
C GLU A 148 -11.23 -9.67 -1.48
N ASP A 149 -10.51 -9.16 -0.48
CA ASP A 149 -9.08 -8.96 -0.53
C ASP A 149 -8.32 -10.26 -0.25
N GLU A 150 -7.57 -10.71 -1.26
CA GLU A 150 -6.75 -11.92 -1.22
C GLU A 150 -5.78 -11.94 -0.04
N ALA A 151 -5.30 -10.78 0.43
CA ALA A 151 -4.39 -10.73 1.57
C ALA A 151 -5.00 -11.25 2.88
N PHE A 152 -6.34 -11.25 3.02
CA PHE A 152 -7.03 -11.81 4.18
C PHE A 152 -7.42 -13.29 3.98
N LYS A 153 -7.38 -13.78 2.74
CA LYS A 153 -7.58 -15.20 2.42
C LYS A 153 -6.28 -15.98 2.47
N THR A 154 -5.14 -15.30 2.33
CA THR A 154 -3.82 -15.96 2.36
C THR A 154 -3.53 -16.55 3.74
N PRO A 155 -3.12 -17.84 3.81
CA PRO A 155 -2.64 -18.47 5.04
C PRO A 155 -1.39 -17.77 5.60
N CYS A 156 -1.15 -17.94 6.89
CA CYS A 156 0.10 -17.49 7.50
C CYS A 156 1.25 -18.44 7.15
N PHE A 157 2.48 -17.94 7.10
CA PHE A 157 3.66 -18.80 6.99
C PHE A 157 3.86 -19.61 8.28
N ARG A 158 4.60 -20.72 8.18
CA ARG A 158 4.92 -21.59 9.31
C ARG A 158 5.67 -20.87 10.44
N GLN A 159 6.47 -19.86 10.11
CA GLN A 159 7.17 -19.04 11.12
C GLN A 159 6.28 -18.01 11.83
N CYS A 160 5.00 -17.88 11.46
CA CYS A 160 4.12 -16.92 12.12
C CYS A 160 3.84 -17.33 13.58
N THR A 161 4.32 -16.54 14.53
CA THR A 161 4.07 -16.75 15.97
C THR A 161 2.60 -16.59 16.38
N ALA A 162 1.82 -15.82 15.61
CA ALA A 162 0.37 -15.72 15.81
C ALA A 162 -0.38 -17.02 15.43
N SER A 163 0.24 -17.90 14.62
CA SER A 163 -0.32 -19.22 14.32
C SER A 163 -0.13 -20.21 15.48
N THR A 164 0.86 -20.00 16.35
CA THR A 164 1.18 -20.88 17.49
C THR A 164 0.08 -20.89 18.56
N THR A 165 -0.74 -19.83 18.64
CA THR A 165 -1.93 -19.76 19.51
C THR A 165 -3.16 -20.43 18.90
N MET A 166 -3.15 -20.72 17.59
CA MET A 166 -4.18 -21.46 16.86
C MET A 166 -3.69 -22.90 16.63
N LYS A 167 -3.42 -23.64 17.70
CA LYS A 167 -2.95 -25.04 17.59
C LYS A 167 -3.95 -25.90 16.80
N GLU A 168 -3.45 -26.38 15.66
CA GLU A 168 -3.79 -27.61 14.93
C GLU A 168 -5.15 -27.75 14.23
N ALA A 169 -6.20 -27.00 14.54
CA ALA A 169 -7.49 -27.21 13.86
C ALA A 169 -7.79 -26.26 12.68
N GLN A 170 -7.02 -25.18 12.48
CA GLN A 170 -7.46 -24.08 11.60
C GLN A 170 -6.36 -23.36 10.78
N CYS A 171 -5.17 -23.95 10.56
CA CYS A 171 -4.30 -23.51 9.45
C CYS A 171 -4.56 -24.41 8.25
N GLY A 172 -5.51 -24.04 7.39
CA GLY A 172 -5.86 -24.83 6.21
C GLY A 172 -4.85 -24.78 5.06
N ASN A 173 -3.74 -24.03 5.16
CA ASN A 173 -2.88 -23.82 4.00
C ASN A 173 -1.43 -23.34 4.33
N CYS A 174 -0.80 -23.91 5.35
CA CYS A 174 0.59 -23.59 5.69
C CYS A 174 1.56 -24.17 4.62
N LEU A 175 2.21 -23.33 3.79
CA LEU A 175 3.19 -23.75 2.77
C LEU A 175 4.33 -24.61 3.35
N ASP A 176 4.73 -25.64 2.62
CA ASP A 176 5.81 -26.56 3.00
C ASP A 176 7.21 -25.94 2.84
N PRO A 177 8.19 -26.36 3.65
CA PRO A 177 9.47 -25.67 3.81
C PRO A 177 10.46 -25.97 2.69
N ASP A 178 10.15 -26.91 1.81
CA ASP A 178 11.09 -27.49 0.83
C ASP A 178 11.24 -26.64 -0.45
N GLU A 179 10.62 -25.47 -0.52
CA GLU A 179 10.65 -24.57 -1.70
C GLU A 179 11.23 -23.17 -1.40
N ALA A 180 11.89 -22.99 -0.25
CA ALA A 180 12.69 -21.80 0.00
C ALA A 180 14.07 -21.94 -0.71
N PRO A 181 14.49 -20.98 -1.56
CA PRO A 181 15.83 -21.01 -2.14
C PRO A 181 16.88 -20.86 -1.02
N GLU A 182 17.77 -21.84 -0.92
CA GLU A 182 18.89 -21.86 0.01
C GLU A 182 19.76 -20.60 -0.16
N SER A 183 19.70 -19.68 0.81
CA SER A 183 20.64 -18.57 0.91
C SER A 183 21.96 -19.11 1.46
N GLY A 184 22.92 -19.36 0.58
CA GLY A 184 24.29 -19.68 0.96
C GLY A 184 24.98 -18.49 1.62
N THR A 185 25.45 -18.67 2.86
CA THR A 185 26.84 -18.46 3.32
C THR A 185 26.97 -18.86 4.78
#